data_AF-A0A5S3XUQ8-F1
#
_entry.id   AF-A0A5S3XUQ8-F1
#
_cell.length_a   1.000
_cell.length_b   1.000
_cell.length_c   1.000
_cell.angle_alpha   90.00
_cell.angle_beta   90.00
_cell.angle_gamma   90.00
#
_symmetry.space_group_name_H-M   'P 1'
#
loop_
_entity.id
_entity.type
_entity.pdbx_description
1 polymer ?
#
loop_
_entity_poly.entity_id
_entity_poly.type
_entity_poly.pdbx_seq_one_letter_code
_entity_poly.pdbx_strand_id
1 'polypeptide(L)'
;MGLVMWLLFCIGCSAPKMHVFYSGVDKAQWAELTQKLEREGITYLPNSYTVDTEYRHPTLVYFPGDLSEEFVDKLTAVVKSLGFERLDVNVFNRHKHFYSKGNLGLYFPIQNKQTTFPDLLYSTDCDHTDSRVTLLASGRWRAFSRDVDPYIEGKWLYHKPYLTLVYTDTRGEFQQVYEALQHQVMTLKGPKKATTYQVLGHKSYPLAFFNCNLQIIFAE
;
A
#
# COMPACT_ATOMS: atom_id res chain seq x y z
N MET A 1 -16.70 -47.03 -40.79
CA MET A 1 -16.78 -46.61 -39.38
C MET A 1 -15.49 -45.88 -38.99
N GLY A 2 -15.34 -44.60 -39.35
CA GLY A 2 -14.07 -43.93 -39.07
C GLY A 2 -14.06 -42.47 -39.52
N LEU A 3 -14.99 -41.65 -39.01
CA LEU A 3 -14.92 -40.21 -39.21
C LEU A 3 -15.68 -39.38 -38.16
N VAL A 4 -15.91 -39.91 -36.96
CA VAL A 4 -16.69 -39.20 -35.91
C VAL A 4 -15.87 -38.91 -34.65
N MET A 5 -14.64 -39.44 -34.53
CA MET A 5 -13.88 -39.38 -33.27
C MET A 5 -12.79 -38.29 -33.20
N TRP A 6 -12.87 -37.24 -34.01
CA TRP A 6 -11.83 -36.18 -34.04
C TRP A 6 -12.35 -34.75 -33.83
N LEU A 7 -13.62 -34.58 -33.43
CA LEU A 7 -14.28 -33.28 -33.29
C LEU A 7 -14.51 -32.83 -31.83
N LEU A 8 -13.87 -33.47 -30.84
CA LEU A 8 -14.19 -33.26 -29.41
C LEU A 8 -13.17 -32.46 -28.59
N PHE A 9 -12.13 -31.87 -29.19
CA PHE A 9 -11.12 -31.14 -28.40
C PHE A 9 -10.81 -29.78 -29.00
N CYS A 10 -11.68 -28.79 -28.76
CA CYS A 10 -11.31 -27.36 -28.83
C CYS A 10 -12.36 -26.43 -28.19
N ILE A 11 -13.02 -26.84 -27.09
CA ILE A 11 -13.74 -25.87 -26.24
C ILE A 11 -12.75 -25.35 -25.20
N GLY A 12 -11.76 -24.60 -25.67
CA GLY A 12 -10.88 -23.81 -24.80
C GLY A 12 -11.66 -22.60 -24.30
N CYS A 13 -12.57 -22.81 -23.35
CA CYS A 13 -13.20 -21.70 -22.64
C CYS A 13 -12.12 -21.07 -21.75
N SER A 14 -11.42 -20.05 -22.28
CA SER A 14 -10.47 -19.28 -21.49
C SER A 14 -11.22 -18.67 -20.32
N ALA A 15 -11.00 -19.19 -19.11
CA ALA A 15 -11.60 -18.62 -17.92
C ALA A 15 -11.20 -17.14 -17.81
N PRO A 16 -12.13 -16.24 -17.42
CA PRO A 16 -11.81 -14.84 -17.27
C PRO A 16 -10.65 -14.68 -16.28
N LYS A 17 -9.65 -13.89 -16.66
CA LYS A 17 -8.46 -13.66 -15.84
C LYS A 17 -8.63 -12.34 -15.09
N MET A 18 -8.52 -12.41 -13.77
CA MET A 18 -8.56 -11.22 -12.93
C MET A 18 -7.15 -10.62 -12.78
N HIS A 19 -6.93 -9.43 -13.32
CA HIS A 19 -5.73 -8.65 -13.05
C HIS A 19 -5.78 -8.11 -11.62
N VAL A 20 -4.78 -8.46 -10.81
CA VAL A 20 -4.70 -8.00 -9.42
C VAL A 20 -3.61 -6.95 -9.28
N PHE A 21 -4.03 -5.71 -9.06
CA PHE A 21 -3.15 -4.58 -8.81
C PHE A 21 -2.79 -4.56 -7.33
N TYR A 22 -1.64 -5.16 -7.03
CA TYR A 22 -1.23 -5.50 -5.66
C TYR A 22 -0.37 -4.43 -4.99
N SER A 23 -0.24 -3.23 -5.58
CA SER A 23 0.54 -2.13 -5.02
C SER A 23 0.08 -1.68 -3.62
N GLY A 24 -1.17 -1.99 -3.25
CA GLY A 24 -1.75 -1.68 -1.95
C GLY A 24 -1.74 -2.82 -0.92
N VAL A 25 -1.13 -3.97 -1.23
CA VAL A 25 -1.01 -5.10 -0.30
C VAL A 25 0.46 -5.42 -0.02
N ASP A 26 0.78 -5.77 1.22
CA ASP A 26 2.13 -6.17 1.58
C ASP A 26 2.44 -7.63 1.20
N LYS A 27 3.69 -8.09 1.40
CA LYS A 27 4.10 -9.46 1.02
C LYS A 27 3.29 -10.55 1.73
N ALA A 28 2.90 -10.35 2.99
CA ALA A 28 2.15 -11.33 3.75
C ALA A 28 0.70 -11.37 3.28
N GLN A 29 0.07 -10.20 3.10
CA GLN A 29 -1.27 -10.06 2.53
C GLN A 29 -1.33 -10.61 1.12
N TRP A 30 -0.29 -10.39 0.30
CA TRP A 30 -0.20 -10.94 -1.05
C TRP A 30 -0.16 -12.47 -1.02
N ALA A 31 0.70 -13.08 -0.19
CA ALA A 31 0.79 -14.52 -0.07
C ALA A 31 -0.53 -15.14 0.42
N GLU A 32 -1.18 -14.50 1.38
CA GLU A 32 -2.49 -14.93 1.88
C GLU A 32 -3.59 -14.78 0.81
N LEU A 33 -3.61 -13.65 0.10
CA LEU A 33 -4.55 -13.40 -0.99
C LEU A 33 -4.44 -14.48 -2.07
N THR A 34 -3.23 -14.73 -2.58
CA THR A 34 -3.02 -15.69 -3.66
C THR A 34 -3.43 -17.09 -3.26
N GLN A 35 -3.09 -17.52 -2.04
CA GLN A 35 -3.50 -18.83 -1.52
C GLN A 35 -5.04 -18.97 -1.48
N LYS A 36 -5.75 -17.93 -1.06
CA LYS A 36 -7.22 -17.96 -0.99
C LYS A 36 -7.88 -17.89 -2.35
N LEU A 37 -7.36 -17.07 -3.26
CA LEU A 37 -7.84 -17.04 -4.64
C LEU A 37 -7.70 -18.41 -5.32
N GLU A 38 -6.57 -19.08 -5.13
CA GLU A 38 -6.32 -20.43 -5.66
C GLU A 38 -7.29 -21.46 -5.05
N ARG A 39 -7.56 -21.38 -3.75
CA ARG A 39 -8.52 -22.25 -3.07
C ARG A 39 -9.94 -22.08 -3.61
N GLU A 40 -10.35 -20.86 -3.94
CA GLU A 40 -11.66 -20.56 -4.52
C GLU A 40 -11.73 -20.84 -6.04
N GLY A 41 -10.64 -21.32 -6.65
CA GLY A 41 -10.56 -21.58 -8.09
C GLY A 41 -10.53 -20.31 -8.95
N ILE A 42 -10.20 -19.15 -8.35
CA ILE A 42 -10.16 -17.86 -9.04
C ILE A 42 -8.82 -17.70 -9.75
N THR A 43 -8.85 -17.62 -11.09
CA THR A 43 -7.65 -17.38 -11.90
C THR A 43 -7.28 -15.90 -11.90
N TYR A 44 -6.02 -15.58 -11.55
CA TYR A 44 -5.54 -14.21 -11.47
C TYR A 44 -4.22 -13.98 -12.24
N LEU A 45 -3.96 -12.71 -12.56
CA LEU A 45 -2.72 -12.22 -13.14
C LEU A 45 -2.16 -11.10 -12.24
N PRO A 46 -0.99 -11.29 -11.61
CA PRO A 46 -0.35 -10.23 -10.83
C PRO A 46 -0.05 -9.02 -11.70
N ASN A 47 -0.38 -7.83 -11.21
CA ASN A 47 -0.06 -6.57 -11.86
C ASN A 47 0.65 -5.62 -10.89
N SER A 48 1.92 -5.35 -11.16
CA SER A 48 2.76 -4.45 -10.34
C SER A 48 2.58 -2.97 -10.70
N TYR A 49 1.80 -2.65 -11.73
CA TYR A 49 1.59 -1.28 -12.16
C TYR A 49 0.84 -0.52 -11.07
N THR A 50 1.46 0.53 -10.55
CA THR A 50 0.84 1.46 -9.61
C THR A 50 -0.19 2.29 -10.35
N VAL A 51 -1.46 1.94 -10.20
CA VAL A 51 -2.54 2.77 -10.72
C VAL A 51 -2.88 3.80 -9.64
N ASP A 52 -2.88 5.08 -10.01
CA ASP A 52 -3.32 6.19 -9.16
C ASP A 52 -4.85 6.16 -8.99
N THR A 53 -5.36 5.15 -8.27
CA THR A 53 -6.78 4.79 -8.36
C THR A 53 -7.80 5.57 -7.54
N GLU A 54 -7.55 6.60 -6.74
CA GLU A 54 -8.56 7.15 -5.77
C GLU A 54 -9.39 6.18 -4.88
N TYR A 55 -9.38 4.85 -5.08
CA TYR A 55 -10.20 3.90 -4.35
C TYR A 55 -9.80 3.87 -2.87
N ARG A 56 -10.81 3.95 -2.00
CA ARG A 56 -10.65 3.89 -0.55
C ARG A 56 -10.75 2.47 0.00
N HIS A 57 -11.42 1.59 -0.72
CA HIS A 57 -11.55 0.17 -0.41
C HIS A 57 -11.06 -0.67 -1.59
N PRO A 58 -10.77 -1.97 -1.37
CA PRO A 58 -10.57 -2.89 -2.47
C PRO A 58 -11.73 -2.79 -3.44
N THR A 59 -11.42 -2.65 -4.72
CA THR A 59 -12.41 -2.39 -5.76
C THR A 59 -12.24 -3.36 -6.91
N LEU A 60 -13.30 -4.09 -7.23
CA LEU A 60 -13.43 -4.88 -8.44
C LEU A 60 -14.06 -4.00 -9.54
N VAL A 61 -13.36 -3.87 -10.66
CA VAL A 61 -13.85 -3.24 -11.88
C VAL A 61 -14.03 -4.32 -12.94
N TYR A 62 -15.20 -4.35 -13.57
CA TYR A 62 -15.56 -5.40 -14.52
C TYR A 62 -16.34 -4.88 -15.73
N PHE A 63 -16.31 -5.65 -16.82
CA PHE A 63 -17.16 -5.41 -17.98
C PHE A 63 -18.58 -5.97 -17.73
N PRO A 64 -19.66 -5.25 -18.12
CA PRO A 64 -21.03 -5.72 -17.91
C PRO A 64 -21.27 -7.15 -18.41
N GLY A 65 -21.80 -8.01 -17.55
CA GLY A 65 -22.14 -9.41 -17.89
C GLY A 65 -21.01 -10.43 -17.63
N ASP A 66 -19.85 -10.00 -17.13
CA ASP A 66 -18.73 -10.90 -16.83
C ASP A 66 -18.75 -11.47 -15.39
N LEU A 67 -19.67 -11.03 -14.53
CA LEU A 67 -19.74 -11.45 -13.13
C LEU A 67 -21.00 -12.27 -12.83
N SER A 68 -20.81 -13.38 -12.13
CA SER A 68 -21.86 -14.05 -11.37
C SER A 68 -21.89 -13.54 -9.93
N GLU A 69 -23.05 -13.63 -9.28
CA GLU A 69 -23.21 -13.32 -7.86
C GLU A 69 -22.28 -14.19 -7.00
N GLU A 70 -22.20 -15.49 -7.31
CA GLU A 70 -21.29 -16.43 -6.63
C GLU A 70 -19.81 -16.00 -6.68
N PHE A 71 -19.34 -15.49 -7.82
CA PHE A 71 -17.96 -14.99 -7.93
C PHE A 71 -17.74 -13.77 -7.04
N VAL A 72 -18.69 -12.84 -7.02
CA VAL A 72 -18.61 -11.63 -6.20
C VAL A 72 -18.61 -11.98 -4.71
N ASP A 73 -19.43 -12.93 -4.29
CA ASP A 73 -19.50 -13.37 -2.89
C ASP A 73 -18.20 -14.04 -2.44
N LYS A 74 -17.67 -14.97 -3.25
CA LYS A 74 -16.37 -15.61 -3.00
C LYS A 74 -15.26 -14.58 -2.88
N LEU A 75 -15.16 -13.66 -3.84
CA LEU A 75 -14.13 -12.64 -3.84
C LEU A 75 -14.27 -11.68 -2.65
N THR A 76 -15.50 -11.30 -2.29
CA THR A 76 -15.79 -10.47 -1.12
C THR A 76 -15.35 -11.16 0.17
N ALA A 77 -15.60 -12.46 0.32
CA ALA A 77 -15.17 -13.23 1.48
C ALA A 77 -13.63 -13.29 1.57
N VAL A 78 -12.95 -13.51 0.45
CA VAL A 78 -11.48 -13.49 0.37
C VAL A 78 -10.95 -12.12 0.82
N VAL A 79 -11.46 -11.03 0.24
CA VAL A 79 -11.04 -9.66 0.57
C VAL A 79 -11.29 -9.32 2.04
N LYS A 80 -12.45 -9.67 2.59
CA LYS A 80 -12.76 -9.43 4.01
C LYS A 80 -11.82 -10.19 4.94
N SER A 81 -11.45 -11.42 4.56
CA SER A 81 -10.53 -12.23 5.37
C SER A 81 -9.11 -11.64 5.47
N LEU A 82 -8.72 -10.73 4.57
CA LEU A 82 -7.46 -9.99 4.61
C LEU A 82 -7.52 -8.75 5.51
N GLY A 83 -8.64 -8.52 6.21
CA GLY A 83 -8.86 -7.40 7.12
C GLY A 83 -9.52 -6.17 6.49
N PHE A 84 -9.96 -6.24 5.23
CA PHE A 84 -10.71 -5.15 4.61
C PHE A 84 -12.19 -5.20 4.99
N GLU A 85 -12.83 -4.06 5.20
CA GLU A 85 -14.23 -3.98 5.62
C GLU A 85 -15.20 -4.45 4.52
N ARG A 86 -14.91 -4.12 3.26
CA ARG A 86 -15.78 -4.34 2.09
C ARG A 86 -15.01 -4.47 0.79
N LEU A 87 -15.66 -5.04 -0.21
CA LEU A 87 -15.26 -5.02 -1.62
C LEU A 87 -16.25 -4.12 -2.37
N ASP A 88 -15.73 -3.08 -3.03
CA ASP A 88 -16.53 -2.25 -3.93
C ASP A 88 -16.60 -2.92 -5.30
N VAL A 89 -17.80 -3.05 -5.88
CA VAL A 89 -18.01 -3.70 -7.18
C VAL A 89 -18.57 -2.68 -8.15
N ASN A 90 -17.72 -2.23 -9.08
CA ASN A 90 -18.05 -1.17 -10.00
C ASN A 90 -18.10 -1.71 -11.43
N VAL A 91 -19.26 -1.54 -12.06
CA VAL A 91 -19.37 -1.68 -13.50
C VAL A 91 -18.45 -0.63 -14.14
N PHE A 92 -17.69 -1.05 -15.14
CA PHE A 92 -16.83 -0.15 -15.90
C PHE A 92 -17.59 1.13 -16.36
N ASN A 93 -17.07 2.29 -15.94
CA ASN A 93 -17.49 3.61 -16.42
C ASN A 93 -16.27 4.30 -17.05
N ARG A 94 -16.42 4.71 -18.32
CA ARG A 94 -15.41 5.32 -19.19
C ARG A 94 -14.72 6.53 -18.55
N HIS A 95 -13.60 6.39 -17.85
CA HIS A 95 -12.70 7.55 -17.66
C HIS A 95 -11.18 7.30 -17.75
N LYS A 96 -10.62 6.07 -17.75
CA LYS A 96 -9.14 5.90 -17.97
C LYS A 96 -8.55 4.49 -18.24
N HIS A 97 -9.31 3.40 -18.33
CA HIS A 97 -8.74 2.06 -18.58
C HIS A 97 -9.63 1.25 -19.55
N PHE A 98 -9.06 0.71 -20.62
CA PHE A 98 -9.80 -0.15 -21.55
C PHE A 98 -9.91 -1.57 -20.98
N TYR A 99 -11.10 -1.95 -20.51
CA TYR A 99 -11.42 -3.33 -20.13
C TYR A 99 -12.20 -4.00 -21.26
N SER A 100 -11.63 -5.07 -21.82
CA SER A 100 -12.33 -5.94 -22.75
C SER A 100 -13.09 -7.05 -22.00
N LYS A 101 -14.12 -7.61 -22.63
CA LYS A 101 -14.83 -8.80 -22.14
C LYS A 101 -13.83 -9.88 -21.68
N GLY A 102 -14.06 -10.45 -20.50
CA GLY A 102 -13.22 -11.48 -19.88
C GLY A 102 -12.03 -10.96 -19.06
N ASN A 103 -11.83 -9.64 -18.98
CA ASN A 103 -10.77 -9.03 -18.17
C ASN A 103 -11.37 -8.26 -16.99
N LEU A 104 -11.04 -8.72 -15.77
CA LEU A 104 -11.48 -8.14 -14.51
C LEU A 104 -10.29 -7.44 -13.84
N GLY A 105 -10.49 -6.29 -13.23
CA GLY A 105 -9.45 -5.57 -12.47
C GLY A 105 -9.78 -5.54 -10.99
N LEU A 106 -8.96 -6.17 -10.15
CA LEU A 106 -9.03 -6.06 -8.69
C LEU A 106 -7.95 -5.10 -8.20
N TYR A 107 -8.38 -4.02 -7.58
CA TYR A 107 -7.50 -2.96 -7.10
C TYR A 107 -7.52 -2.92 -5.59
N PHE A 108 -6.34 -3.00 -4.97
CA PHE A 108 -6.21 -2.74 -3.55
C PHE A 108 -5.82 -1.28 -3.33
N PRO A 109 -6.49 -0.58 -2.39
CA PRO A 109 -6.13 0.77 -2.05
C PRO A 109 -4.72 0.74 -1.49
N ILE A 110 -3.88 1.67 -1.93
CA ILE A 110 -2.62 1.92 -1.23
C ILE A 110 -3.01 2.41 0.15
N GLN A 111 -2.85 1.56 1.17
CA GLN A 111 -2.96 2.02 2.54
C GLN A 111 -1.92 3.14 2.68
N ASN A 112 -2.38 4.31 3.09
CA ASN A 112 -1.67 5.59 2.99
C ASN A 112 -1.71 6.32 1.63
N LYS A 113 -2.84 6.27 0.91
CA LYS A 113 -3.17 7.20 -0.18
C LYS A 113 -3.45 8.62 0.37
N GLN A 114 -2.53 9.16 1.17
CA GLN A 114 -2.51 10.58 1.44
C GLN A 114 -1.83 11.23 0.24
N THR A 115 -2.62 11.86 -0.61
CA THR A 115 -2.21 12.61 -1.79
C THR A 115 -1.27 13.79 -1.50
N THR A 116 -0.79 13.96 -0.26
CA THR A 116 0.15 15.02 0.13
C THR A 116 0.81 14.70 1.47
N PHE A 117 1.26 13.46 1.69
CA PHE A 117 2.31 13.28 2.68
C PHE A 117 3.62 13.60 1.98
N PRO A 118 4.38 14.58 2.47
CA PRO A 118 5.64 14.85 1.82
C PRO A 118 6.63 13.73 2.14
N ASP A 119 7.24 13.21 1.08
CA ASP A 119 8.05 12.00 1.13
C ASP A 119 9.30 12.14 1.99
N LEU A 120 9.66 13.34 2.46
CA LEU A 120 10.93 13.63 3.12
C LEU A 120 10.77 14.32 4.47
N LEU A 121 11.27 13.67 5.50
CA LEU A 121 11.32 14.14 6.88
C LEU A 121 12.77 14.29 7.32
N TYR A 122 13.02 15.26 8.18
CA TYR A 122 14.32 15.49 8.81
C TYR A 122 14.19 15.30 10.32
N SER A 123 15.16 14.65 10.96
CA SER A 123 15.21 14.65 12.41
C SER A 123 15.39 16.07 12.93
N THR A 124 14.71 16.41 14.01
CA THR A 124 14.84 17.69 14.71
C THR A 124 14.79 17.45 16.21
N ASP A 125 15.40 18.35 16.99
CA ASP A 125 15.46 18.25 18.44
C ASP A 125 16.13 16.93 18.91
N CYS A 126 17.39 16.73 18.45
CA CYS A 126 18.17 15.52 18.68
C CYS A 126 19.61 15.83 19.08
N ASP A 127 20.18 14.95 19.90
CA ASP A 127 21.60 15.00 20.31
C ASP A 127 22.56 14.36 19.27
N HIS A 128 22.05 13.99 18.10
CA HIS A 128 22.79 13.25 17.06
C HIS A 128 22.69 13.91 15.68
N THR A 129 23.45 13.38 14.72
CA THR A 129 23.50 13.92 13.36
C THR A 129 22.13 13.88 12.67
N ASP A 130 21.87 14.90 11.85
CA ASP A 130 20.64 15.00 11.07
C ASP A 130 20.42 13.73 10.23
N SER A 131 19.31 13.07 10.51
CA SER A 131 18.83 11.90 9.78
C SER A 131 17.72 12.31 8.83
N ARG A 132 17.79 11.78 7.61
CA ARG A 132 16.78 12.01 6.58
C ARG A 132 15.95 10.75 6.42
N VAL A 133 14.65 10.86 6.68
CA VAL A 133 13.71 9.75 6.56
C VAL A 133 12.81 9.97 5.35
N THR A 134 12.84 9.04 4.42
CA THR A 134 11.94 9.05 3.26
C THR A 134 10.77 8.10 3.50
N LEU A 135 9.54 8.58 3.42
CA LEU A 135 8.35 7.72 3.43
C LEU A 135 7.95 7.39 1.99
N LEU A 136 7.99 6.12 1.64
CA LEU A 136 7.62 5.63 0.32
C LEU A 136 6.14 5.29 0.28
N ALA A 137 5.47 5.59 -0.83
CA ALA A 137 4.06 5.25 -1.06
C ALA A 137 3.75 3.75 -0.87
N SER A 138 4.74 2.87 -0.94
CA SER A 138 4.59 1.43 -0.66
C SER A 138 4.36 1.09 0.83
N GLY A 139 4.23 2.06 1.72
CA GLY A 139 4.19 1.82 3.18
C GLY A 139 5.55 1.45 3.78
N ARG A 140 6.66 1.72 3.05
CA ARG A 140 8.03 1.53 3.54
C ARG A 140 8.70 2.86 3.79
N TRP A 141 9.58 2.93 4.77
CA TRP A 141 10.42 4.11 4.99
C TRP A 141 11.90 3.75 4.81
N ARG A 142 12.72 4.75 4.48
CA ARG A 142 14.17 4.62 4.41
C ARG A 142 14.82 5.75 5.18
N ALA A 143 15.68 5.43 6.14
CA ALA A 143 16.47 6.45 6.84
C ALA A 143 17.91 6.44 6.34
N PHE A 144 18.39 7.64 6.03
CA PHE A 144 19.77 7.94 5.67
C PHE A 144 20.34 8.79 6.80
N SER A 145 21.29 8.24 7.53
CA SER A 145 22.13 8.98 8.47
C SER A 145 23.57 8.92 7.97
N ARG A 146 24.40 9.87 8.41
CA ARG A 146 25.85 9.77 8.22
C ARG A 146 26.45 8.59 9.00
N ASP A 147 25.75 8.13 10.05
CA ASP A 147 26.20 7.12 11.01
C ASP A 147 25.62 5.71 10.73
N VAL A 148 24.76 5.56 9.72
CA VAL A 148 24.10 4.28 9.37
C VAL A 148 24.27 4.02 7.87
N ASP A 149 25.12 3.06 7.51
CA ASP A 149 25.43 2.72 6.12
C ASP A 149 25.29 1.20 5.85
N PRO A 150 24.67 0.79 4.73
CA PRO A 150 23.75 1.57 3.90
C PRO A 150 22.43 1.83 4.62
N TYR A 151 21.57 2.66 4.03
CA TYR A 151 20.25 3.01 4.55
C TYR A 151 19.53 1.85 5.22
N ILE A 152 18.81 2.16 6.30
CA ILE A 152 17.92 1.22 6.96
C ILE A 152 16.50 1.46 6.47
N GLU A 153 15.73 0.37 6.42
CA GLU A 153 14.34 0.43 6.01
C GLU A 153 13.41 -0.29 6.97
N GLY A 154 12.15 0.11 6.94
CA GLY A 154 11.09 -0.49 7.73
C GLY A 154 9.72 -0.16 7.15
N LYS A 155 8.68 -0.42 7.93
CA LYS A 155 7.28 -0.14 7.55
C LYS A 155 6.80 1.14 8.22
N TRP A 156 5.92 1.89 7.56
CA TRP A 156 5.22 3.00 8.20
C TRP A 156 3.71 2.88 8.03
N LEU A 157 3.00 3.40 9.02
CA LEU A 157 1.54 3.53 9.01
C LEU A 157 1.16 4.94 9.41
N TYR A 158 0.11 5.48 8.81
CA TYR A 158 -0.41 6.78 9.19
C TYR A 158 -1.92 6.72 9.49
N HIS A 159 -2.26 7.03 10.74
CA HIS A 159 -3.62 7.18 11.22
C HIS A 159 -3.73 8.54 11.89
N LYS A 160 -4.15 9.55 11.12
CA LYS A 160 -4.17 10.96 11.56
C LYS A 160 -4.67 11.09 13.00
N PRO A 161 -3.93 11.81 13.88
CA PRO A 161 -2.70 12.57 13.62
C PRO A 161 -1.39 11.76 13.71
N TYR A 162 -1.47 10.45 13.88
CA TYR A 162 -0.33 9.62 14.26
C TYR A 162 0.41 9.02 13.07
N LEU A 163 1.74 9.21 13.05
CA LEU A 163 2.68 8.48 12.20
C LEU A 163 3.33 7.38 13.04
N THR A 164 3.37 6.15 12.53
CA THR A 164 4.05 5.03 13.17
C THR A 164 5.15 4.53 12.27
N LEU A 165 6.37 4.41 12.78
CA LEU A 165 7.49 3.75 12.13
C LEU A 165 7.78 2.43 12.83
N VAL A 166 7.85 1.36 12.06
CA VAL A 166 8.16 0.00 12.51
C VAL A 166 9.48 -0.42 11.89
N TYR A 167 10.39 -0.92 12.72
CA TYR A 167 11.69 -1.45 12.34
C TYR A 167 11.85 -2.86 12.92
N THR A 168 12.39 -3.80 12.15
CA THR A 168 12.65 -5.16 12.63
C THR A 168 14.10 -5.51 12.33
N ASP A 169 14.83 -5.93 13.37
CA ASP A 169 16.19 -6.47 13.24
C ASP A 169 16.34 -7.80 14.00
N THR A 170 17.58 -8.27 14.17
CA THR A 170 17.89 -9.52 14.88
C THR A 170 17.50 -9.53 16.35
N ARG A 171 17.23 -8.36 16.96
CA ARG A 171 16.82 -8.19 18.36
C ARG A 171 15.30 -8.12 18.52
N GLY A 172 14.55 -8.03 17.43
CA GLY A 172 13.10 -8.00 17.42
C GLY A 172 12.51 -6.80 16.68
N GLU A 173 11.22 -6.57 16.91
CA GLU A 173 10.47 -5.46 16.32
C GLU A 173 10.46 -4.26 17.29
N PHE A 174 10.75 -3.09 16.75
CA PHE A 174 10.69 -1.81 17.43
C PHE A 174 9.65 -0.93 16.73
N GLN A 175 8.77 -0.33 17.51
CA GLN A 175 7.74 0.57 17.01
C GLN A 175 7.87 1.93 17.68
N GLN A 176 7.90 2.97 16.85
CA GLN A 176 7.85 4.34 17.32
C GLN A 176 6.64 5.07 16.77
N VAL A 177 5.88 5.68 17.68
CA VAL A 177 4.69 6.47 17.36
C VAL A 177 5.00 7.94 17.54
N TYR A 178 4.54 8.73 16.58
CA TYR A 178 4.67 10.17 16.55
C TYR A 178 3.31 10.84 16.38
N GLU A 179 3.12 11.99 17.02
CA GLU A 179 1.94 12.83 16.84
C GLU A 179 2.24 14.05 15.98
N ALA A 180 1.43 14.29 14.95
CA ALA A 180 1.61 15.42 14.06
C ALA A 180 1.13 16.73 14.69
N LEU A 181 2.06 17.70 14.81
CA LEU A 181 1.77 19.09 15.17
C LEU A 181 2.04 20.00 13.97
N GLN A 182 1.03 20.74 13.52
CA GLN A 182 1.16 21.76 12.48
C GLN A 182 1.50 23.11 13.09
N HIS A 183 2.52 23.79 12.55
CA HIS A 183 2.98 25.09 13.05
C HIS A 183 3.79 25.84 11.97
N GLN A 184 4.43 26.94 12.36
CA GLN A 184 5.39 27.65 11.51
C GLN A 184 6.78 27.60 12.11
N VAL A 185 7.78 27.39 11.26
CA VAL A 185 9.19 27.47 11.62
C VAL A 185 9.85 28.63 10.89
N MET A 186 10.76 29.31 11.59
CA MET A 186 11.56 30.36 10.96
C MET A 186 12.67 29.74 10.12
N THR A 187 12.76 30.15 8.87
CA THR A 187 13.83 29.78 7.93
C THR A 187 14.57 31.02 7.45
N LEU A 188 15.67 30.83 6.71
CA LEU A 188 16.37 31.93 6.02
C LEU A 188 15.47 32.69 5.03
N LYS A 189 14.37 32.07 4.57
CA LYS A 189 13.37 32.68 3.66
C LYS A 189 12.14 33.20 4.42
N GLY A 190 12.24 33.38 5.74
CA GLY A 190 11.12 33.78 6.61
C GLY A 190 10.34 32.59 7.17
N PRO A 191 9.18 32.86 7.80
CA PRO A 191 8.31 31.82 8.36
C PRO A 191 7.80 30.87 7.27
N LYS A 192 7.90 29.57 7.50
CA LYS A 192 7.36 28.52 6.62
C LYS A 192 6.45 27.60 7.40
N LYS A 193 5.39 27.12 6.77
CA LYS A 193 4.55 26.07 7.37
C LYS A 193 5.40 24.82 7.58
N ALA A 194 5.15 24.16 8.70
CA ALA A 194 5.81 22.92 9.05
C ALA A 194 4.84 21.95 9.70
N THR A 195 5.20 20.67 9.65
CA THR A 195 4.61 19.64 10.50
C THR A 195 5.74 18.96 11.24
N THR A 196 5.67 18.97 12.57
CA THR A 196 6.57 18.22 13.43
C THR A 196 5.81 17.02 13.99
N TYR A 197 6.30 15.83 13.68
CA TYR A 197 5.92 14.56 14.24
C TYR A 197 6.68 14.38 15.55
N GLN A 198 6.00 14.65 16.66
CA GLN A 198 6.56 14.61 18.00
C GLN A 198 6.56 13.18 18.53
N VAL A 199 7.68 12.76 19.10
CA VAL A 199 7.83 11.44 19.74
C VAL A 199 6.80 11.28 20.86
N LEU A 200 5.94 10.26 20.77
CA LEU A 200 5.06 9.83 21.87
C LEU A 200 5.60 8.61 22.62
N GLY A 201 6.40 7.78 21.96
CA GLY A 201 6.98 6.56 22.54
C GLY A 201 8.24 6.79 23.37
N HIS A 202 8.93 5.70 23.69
CA HIS A 202 10.20 5.73 24.43
C HIS A 202 11.31 6.44 23.62
N LYS A 203 12.12 7.27 24.28
CA LYS A 203 13.31 7.93 23.69
C LYS A 203 14.61 7.16 23.91
N SER A 204 14.51 5.84 24.07
CA SER A 204 15.64 4.96 24.42
C SER A 204 15.79 3.80 23.44
N TYR A 205 15.27 3.93 22.22
CA TYR A 205 15.44 2.90 21.20
C TYR A 205 16.90 2.84 20.74
N PRO A 206 17.41 1.63 20.39
CA PRO A 206 18.75 1.48 19.83
C PRO A 206 18.94 2.25 18.51
N LEU A 207 17.83 2.52 17.83
CA LEU A 207 17.81 3.28 16.60
C LEU A 207 17.70 4.77 16.92
N ALA A 208 18.82 5.49 16.84
CA ALA A 208 18.92 6.87 17.33
C ALA A 208 17.82 7.81 16.80
N PHE A 209 17.47 7.72 15.51
CA PHE A 209 16.44 8.60 14.94
C PHE A 209 15.01 8.27 15.40
N PHE A 210 14.75 7.08 15.99
CA PHE A 210 13.45 6.81 16.63
C PHE A 210 13.24 7.66 17.89
N ASN A 211 14.33 8.14 18.49
CA ASN A 211 14.27 8.96 19.70
C ASN A 211 14.09 10.46 19.39
N CYS A 212 14.07 10.81 18.11
CA CYS A 212 14.05 12.17 17.57
C CYS A 212 12.65 12.58 17.11
N ASN A 213 12.31 13.87 17.22
CA ASN A 213 11.18 14.40 16.47
C ASN A 213 11.50 14.36 14.97
N LEU A 214 10.48 14.21 14.12
CA LEU A 214 10.63 14.27 12.67
C LEU A 214 9.89 15.50 12.15
N GLN A 215 10.54 16.33 11.35
CA GLN A 215 9.96 17.56 10.83
C GLN A 215 9.97 17.58 9.32
N ILE A 216 8.88 18.13 8.78
CA ILE A 216 8.89 18.71 7.47
C ILE A 216 8.65 20.22 7.53
N ILE A 217 9.39 20.94 6.69
CA ILE A 217 9.18 22.33 6.31
C ILE A 217 8.69 22.38 4.86
N PHE A 218 7.55 23.00 4.60
CA PHE A 218 6.99 23.10 3.26
C PHE A 218 7.62 24.27 2.49
N ALA A 219 8.08 23.98 1.28
CA ALA A 219 8.60 24.97 0.33
C ALA A 219 7.43 25.66 -0.38
N GLU A 220 6.66 26.49 0.34
CA GLU A 220 5.78 27.50 -0.30
C GLU A 220 6.61 28.65 -0.88
#